data_AF-A0A2W4UG56-F1
#
_entry.id   AF-A0A2W4UG56-F1
#
_cell.length_a   1.000
_cell.length_b   1.000
_cell.length_c   1.000
_cell.angle_alpha   90.00
_cell.angle_beta   90.00
_cell.angle_gamma   90.00
#
_symmetry.space_group_name_H-M   'P 1'
#
loop_
_entity.id
_entity.type
_entity.pdbx_description
1 polymer ?
#
loop_
_entity_poly.entity_id
_entity_poly.type
_entity_poly.pdbx_seq_one_letter_code
_entity_poly.pdbx_strand_id
1 'polypeptide(L)'
;MRARGQVRRGIAAAVLLAASSAALVLAAAPVTVPDWLAPKIAALPKAKRDFLMSDGTGSFAARKELLFKRFETKTPAEIEAYIDGMMAVVEDRKFHPGSDAPSIPLDTTDEGFNAWRTLRPASLDTPRTAGPINLNRYMSAGPKQGIPTFFNLPVALTPADLKAGKVDVAIMGIGLDMGSGYRGAAYGPRAVRVGEVYKGQFPVTPENMHVMVSPFVELNVVDYADVAVDPMSTERSLEHIRRQVAEVARTGAIPIIVGGDHSLMYPDAAAMADVHGKGKVGVVHFDSHFDAQQGGEHLMSHGQPVYRLFKEGHIYGKNFIQIGLRGYWPDAKSFQWMREQGFRYHPMAEVEKTDWKTVMDRAVREARDGPEKIFISFDVDVLDPAFMPGTGTPEPGGLTMREALPIVRRLCAETNVVGFELVETNPLVDPGYTSALNANRIIRECLTGIAMRKRGLTGEHYLSPLTTDHGLPPYPVRKPAT
;
A
#
# COMPACT_ATOMS: atom_id res chain seq x y z
N MET A 1 45.38 -39.17 -0.92
CA MET A 1 46.33 -39.22 -2.05
C MET A 1 46.84 -37.80 -2.30
N ARG A 2 48.17 -37.62 -2.23
CA ARG A 2 48.91 -36.42 -2.67
C ARG A 2 48.59 -36.14 -4.15
N ALA A 3 48.58 -34.92 -4.68
CA ALA A 3 49.71 -34.00 -4.66
C ALA A 3 49.32 -32.52 -4.81
N ARG A 4 50.04 -31.71 -4.02
CA ARG A 4 50.29 -30.28 -4.22
C ARG A 4 51.41 -30.09 -5.26
N GLY A 5 51.40 -28.94 -5.93
CA GLY A 5 52.55 -28.32 -6.59
C GLY A 5 52.14 -26.96 -7.13
N GLN A 6 52.13 -25.91 -6.29
CA GLN A 6 53.11 -24.82 -6.28
C GLN A 6 53.10 -24.00 -7.58
N VAL A 7 52.41 -22.85 -7.64
CA VAL A 7 52.70 -21.54 -6.98
C VAL A 7 54.00 -20.92 -7.49
N ARG A 8 53.86 -19.65 -7.90
CA ARG A 8 54.79 -18.50 -7.84
C ARG A 8 55.09 -17.96 -9.25
N ARG A 9 55.09 -16.66 -9.51
CA ARG A 9 54.95 -15.42 -8.72
C ARG A 9 55.06 -14.28 -9.73
N GLY A 10 54.53 -13.10 -9.41
CA GLY A 10 54.85 -11.88 -10.15
C GLY A 10 53.75 -10.85 -10.02
N ILE A 11 53.54 -10.28 -8.83
CA ILE A 11 54.10 -8.98 -8.41
C ILE A 11 53.21 -7.86 -8.97
N ALA A 12 52.30 -7.38 -8.12
CA ALA A 12 52.46 -6.17 -7.29
C ALA A 12 52.17 -4.94 -8.16
N ALA A 13 51.00 -4.34 -7.96
CA ALA A 13 50.75 -3.39 -6.89
C ALA A 13 50.93 -1.98 -7.44
N ALA A 14 50.03 -1.13 -6.96
CA ALA A 14 50.24 0.28 -6.85
C ALA A 14 50.05 1.02 -8.19
N VAL A 15 49.37 2.13 -8.27
CA VAL A 15 48.83 3.06 -7.26
C VAL A 15 48.48 4.28 -8.12
N LEU A 16 47.49 5.07 -7.71
CA LEU A 16 47.20 6.41 -8.25
C LEU A 16 46.68 6.38 -9.71
N LEU A 17 45.57 6.97 -10.10
CA LEU A 17 44.78 8.08 -9.60
C LEU A 17 43.32 7.74 -9.98
N ALA A 18 42.27 7.85 -9.15
CA ALA A 18 42.01 8.87 -8.15
C ALA A 18 42.40 10.27 -8.63
N ALA A 19 41.91 10.65 -9.81
CA ALA A 19 41.81 12.07 -10.15
C ALA A 19 40.77 12.29 -11.25
N SER A 20 39.79 13.11 -10.88
CA SER A 20 38.82 13.82 -11.71
C SER A 20 37.82 13.00 -12.52
N SER A 21 36.65 12.80 -11.91
CA SER A 21 35.38 13.31 -12.44
C SER A 21 34.35 13.20 -11.30
N ALA A 22 33.64 14.22 -10.81
CA ALA A 22 33.14 15.38 -11.52
C ALA A 22 32.81 15.00 -12.97
N ALA A 23 31.78 14.17 -13.16
CA ALA A 23 30.75 14.63 -14.06
C ALA A 23 29.75 15.31 -13.13
N LEU A 24 29.37 16.56 -13.34
CA LEU A 24 28.38 16.85 -14.37
C LEU A 24 27.18 15.92 -14.21
N VAL A 25 26.00 16.42 -14.50
CA VAL A 25 25.02 15.59 -15.18
C VAL A 25 25.80 14.78 -16.23
N LEU A 26 26.10 13.50 -16.00
CA LEU A 26 26.29 12.58 -17.10
C LEU A 26 24.87 12.46 -17.62
N ALA A 27 24.47 13.48 -18.39
CA ALA A 27 23.61 13.27 -19.51
C ALA A 27 24.14 11.98 -20.08
N ALA A 28 23.37 10.87 -19.95
CA ALA A 28 23.75 9.60 -20.53
C ALA A 28 24.31 9.95 -21.89
N ALA A 29 25.63 9.76 -22.08
CA ALA A 29 26.42 10.56 -23.04
C ALA A 29 25.57 10.68 -24.30
N PRO A 30 25.11 11.90 -24.64
CA PRO A 30 23.88 12.12 -25.40
C PRO A 30 23.86 11.13 -26.53
N VAL A 31 23.01 10.09 -26.43
CA VAL A 31 23.21 8.81 -27.13
C VAL A 31 23.53 9.12 -28.58
N THR A 32 24.81 9.06 -28.95
CA THR A 32 25.24 9.58 -30.22
C THR A 32 24.94 8.53 -31.26
N VAL A 33 24.45 8.96 -32.41
CA VAL A 33 24.29 8.08 -33.57
C VAL A 33 25.67 7.45 -33.86
N PRO A 34 25.80 6.11 -33.83
CA PRO A 34 27.07 5.46 -34.15
C PRO A 34 27.54 5.80 -35.56
N ASP A 35 28.85 5.85 -35.79
CA ASP A 35 29.44 6.21 -37.10
C ASP A 35 28.93 5.32 -38.24
N TRP A 36 28.63 4.04 -37.96
CA TRP A 36 28.07 3.12 -38.95
C TRP A 36 26.60 3.42 -39.29
N LEU A 37 25.85 4.01 -38.36
CA LEU A 37 24.43 4.35 -38.52
C LEU A 37 24.26 5.73 -39.17
N ALA A 38 25.16 6.67 -38.86
CA ALA A 38 25.16 8.04 -39.39
C ALA A 38 24.95 8.11 -40.92
N PRO A 39 25.70 7.37 -41.78
CA PRO A 39 25.48 7.42 -43.23
C PRO A 39 24.15 6.80 -43.65
N LYS A 40 23.63 5.81 -42.90
CA LYS A 40 22.35 5.16 -43.20
C LYS A 40 21.15 6.04 -42.91
N ILE A 41 21.27 6.97 -41.97
CA ILE A 41 20.18 7.88 -41.57
C ILE A 41 20.35 9.32 -42.07
N ALA A 42 21.48 9.64 -42.71
CA ALA A 42 21.81 11.00 -43.15
C ALA A 42 20.77 11.59 -44.11
N ALA A 43 20.20 10.75 -44.97
CA ALA A 43 19.18 11.14 -45.95
C ALA A 43 17.76 11.26 -45.35
N LEU A 44 17.55 10.87 -44.09
CA LEU A 44 16.22 10.94 -43.48
C LEU A 44 15.77 12.39 -43.25
N PRO A 45 14.46 12.67 -43.40
CA PRO A 45 13.87 13.93 -42.97
C PRO A 45 14.24 14.29 -41.54
N LYS A 46 14.40 15.58 -41.24
CA LYS A 46 14.78 16.07 -39.91
C LYS A 46 13.84 15.54 -38.82
N ALA A 47 12.52 15.53 -39.06
CA ALA A 47 11.53 15.02 -38.13
C ALA A 47 11.75 13.55 -37.72
N LYS A 48 12.15 12.68 -38.66
CA LYS A 48 12.44 11.26 -38.38
C LYS A 48 13.71 11.10 -37.55
N ARG A 49 14.73 11.92 -37.83
CA ARG A 49 15.98 11.96 -37.03
C ARG A 49 15.71 12.50 -35.63
N ASP A 50 14.94 13.57 -35.49
CA ASP A 50 14.55 14.14 -34.20
C ASP A 50 13.73 13.13 -33.39
N PHE A 51 12.76 12.44 -34.03
CA PHE A 51 11.98 11.38 -33.39
C PHE A 51 12.86 10.23 -32.88
N LEU A 52 13.78 9.74 -33.71
CA LEU A 52 14.72 8.68 -33.34
C LEU A 52 15.56 9.06 -32.09
N MET A 53 15.84 10.35 -31.93
CA MET A 53 16.59 10.91 -30.81
C MET A 53 15.71 11.30 -29.62
N SER A 54 14.39 11.37 -29.77
CA SER A 54 13.43 11.70 -28.71
C SER A 54 13.14 10.56 -27.73
N ASP A 55 12.46 10.86 -26.63
CA ASP A 55 11.97 9.85 -25.68
C ASP A 55 10.84 8.96 -26.28
N GLY A 56 10.25 9.37 -27.41
CA GLY A 56 9.19 8.63 -28.10
C GLY A 56 9.62 7.24 -28.59
N THR A 57 10.92 6.94 -28.65
CA THR A 57 11.44 5.61 -28.99
C THR A 57 11.48 4.62 -27.82
N GLY A 58 11.28 5.09 -26.58
CA GLY A 58 11.47 4.29 -25.37
C GLY A 58 10.56 3.05 -25.29
N SER A 59 9.36 3.12 -25.86
CA SER A 59 8.41 1.99 -25.92
C SER A 59 8.83 0.88 -26.88
N PHE A 60 9.81 1.12 -27.76
CA PHE A 60 10.24 0.16 -28.77
C PHE A 60 11.53 -0.57 -28.40
N ALA A 61 12.33 -0.03 -27.48
CA ALA A 61 13.52 -0.69 -26.93
C ALA A 61 13.87 -0.15 -25.54
N ALA A 62 14.30 -1.03 -24.64
CA ALA A 62 14.69 -0.67 -23.27
C ALA A 62 15.83 0.36 -23.19
N ARG A 63 16.67 0.45 -24.24
CA ARG A 63 17.73 1.46 -24.39
C ARG A 63 17.92 1.81 -25.87
N LYS A 64 18.33 3.05 -26.17
CA LYS A 64 18.54 3.53 -27.55
C LYS A 64 19.62 2.74 -28.30
N GLU A 65 20.66 2.26 -27.62
CA GLU A 65 21.71 1.45 -28.24
C GLU A 65 21.17 0.10 -28.73
N LEU A 66 20.16 -0.47 -28.04
CA LEU A 66 19.50 -1.70 -28.47
C LEU A 66 18.62 -1.44 -29.70
N LEU A 67 17.97 -0.27 -29.76
CA LEU A 67 17.25 0.15 -30.96
C LEU A 67 18.22 0.30 -32.14
N PHE A 68 19.35 1.00 -31.94
CA PHE A 68 20.37 1.14 -32.98
C PHE A 68 20.94 -0.21 -33.40
N LYS A 69 21.21 -1.14 -32.48
CA LYS A 69 21.67 -2.50 -32.82
C LYS A 69 20.69 -3.23 -33.76
N ARG A 70 19.39 -2.99 -33.68
CA ARG A 70 18.40 -3.57 -34.62
C ARG A 70 18.54 -3.04 -36.05
N PHE A 71 19.22 -1.91 -36.25
CA PHE A 71 19.48 -1.29 -37.55
C PHE A 71 20.80 -1.75 -38.20
N GLU A 72 21.64 -2.49 -37.48
CA GLU A 72 22.98 -2.89 -37.93
C GLU A 72 22.94 -3.65 -39.25
N THR A 73 22.02 -4.61 -39.36
CA THR A 73 21.82 -5.43 -40.56
C THR A 73 20.82 -4.85 -41.57
N LYS A 74 20.22 -3.70 -41.28
CA LYS A 74 19.19 -3.08 -42.14
C LYS A 74 19.79 -2.10 -43.14
N THR A 75 19.17 -2.02 -44.30
CA THR A 75 19.38 -0.99 -45.32
C THR A 75 18.79 0.36 -44.86
N PRO A 76 19.20 1.50 -45.45
CA PRO A 76 18.60 2.80 -45.16
C PRO A 76 17.06 2.82 -45.31
N ALA A 77 16.53 2.18 -46.36
CA ALA A 77 15.08 2.11 -46.61
C ALA A 77 14.33 1.33 -45.51
N GLU A 78 14.90 0.21 -45.05
CA GLU A 78 14.31 -0.56 -43.94
C GLU A 78 14.35 0.19 -42.60
N ILE A 79 15.41 1.00 -42.37
CA ILE A 79 15.49 1.85 -41.18
C ILE A 79 14.44 2.96 -41.24
N GLU A 80 14.26 3.59 -42.40
CA GLU A 80 13.22 4.59 -42.62
C GLU A 80 11.82 4.03 -42.36
N ALA A 81 11.49 2.88 -42.95
CA ALA A 81 10.22 2.21 -42.74
C ALA A 81 10.00 1.81 -41.27
N TYR A 82 11.06 1.42 -40.56
CA TYR A 82 10.99 1.12 -39.14
C TYR A 82 10.66 2.37 -38.32
N ILE A 83 11.27 3.52 -38.65
CA ILE A 83 10.97 4.80 -38.00
C ILE A 83 9.54 5.25 -38.31
N ASP A 84 9.09 5.12 -39.55
CA ASP A 84 7.71 5.41 -39.94
C ASP A 84 6.71 4.56 -39.18
N GLY A 85 6.99 3.26 -39.04
CA GLY A 85 6.17 2.36 -38.21
C GLY A 85 6.12 2.81 -36.75
N MET A 86 7.27 3.16 -36.15
CA MET A 86 7.30 3.68 -34.77
C MET A 86 6.52 4.99 -34.63
N MET A 87 6.69 5.93 -35.55
CA MET A 87 5.97 7.20 -35.54
C MET A 87 4.47 7.02 -35.75
N ALA A 88 4.06 6.14 -36.66
CA ALA A 88 2.67 5.78 -36.88
C ALA A 88 2.04 5.16 -35.63
N VAL A 89 2.73 4.22 -34.97
CA VAL A 89 2.27 3.64 -33.70
C VAL A 89 2.15 4.69 -32.60
N VAL A 90 3.09 5.64 -32.52
CA VAL A 90 3.01 6.75 -31.54
C VAL A 90 1.84 7.69 -31.86
N GLU A 91 1.59 7.95 -33.14
CA GLU A 91 0.51 8.83 -33.58
C GLU A 91 -0.86 8.18 -33.39
N ASP A 92 -1.03 6.91 -33.75
CA ASP A 92 -2.27 6.13 -33.61
C ASP A 92 -2.70 5.95 -32.14
N ARG A 93 -1.76 6.08 -31.19
CA ARG A 93 -2.05 6.05 -29.75
C ARG A 93 -2.52 7.39 -29.18
N LYS A 94 -2.39 8.49 -29.92
CA LYS A 94 -2.82 9.80 -29.42
C LYS A 94 -4.32 9.93 -29.58
N PHE A 95 -4.92 10.66 -28.66
CA PHE A 95 -6.30 11.11 -28.80
C PHE A 95 -6.40 12.12 -29.95
N HIS A 96 -7.28 11.84 -30.92
CA HIS A 96 -7.61 12.71 -32.03
C HIS A 96 -9.01 13.30 -31.84
N PRO A 97 -9.17 14.58 -31.41
CA PRO A 97 -10.47 15.16 -31.07
C PRO A 97 -11.55 15.15 -32.16
N GLY A 98 -11.19 14.87 -33.42
CA GLY A 98 -12.10 14.81 -34.57
C GLY A 98 -12.54 13.42 -34.99
N SER A 99 -11.84 12.36 -34.56
CA SER A 99 -12.21 10.96 -34.83
C SER A 99 -12.55 10.21 -33.54
N ASP A 100 -11.86 10.54 -32.47
CA ASP A 100 -12.00 9.89 -31.18
C ASP A 100 -13.00 10.70 -30.36
N ALA A 101 -14.10 10.06 -29.97
CA ALA A 101 -14.96 10.66 -28.96
C ALA A 101 -14.17 10.71 -27.63
N PRO A 102 -14.07 11.86 -26.95
CA PRO A 102 -13.31 11.99 -25.69
C PRO A 102 -13.80 11.04 -24.60
N SER A 103 -15.10 10.73 -24.62
CA SER A 103 -15.76 9.61 -23.96
C SER A 103 -17.24 9.63 -24.34
N ILE A 104 -17.96 8.53 -24.10
CA ILE A 104 -19.42 8.62 -23.94
C ILE A 104 -19.63 9.35 -22.61
N PRO A 105 -20.21 10.57 -22.60
CA PRO A 105 -20.35 11.33 -21.37
C PRO A 105 -21.28 10.60 -20.41
N LEU A 106 -20.97 10.69 -19.13
CA LEU A 106 -21.86 10.21 -18.09
C LEU A 106 -23.12 11.07 -18.08
N ASP A 107 -24.30 10.44 -18.16
CA ASP A 107 -25.57 11.15 -18.10
C ASP A 107 -25.81 11.68 -16.68
N THR A 108 -25.51 12.96 -16.48
CA THR A 108 -25.71 13.67 -15.22
C THR A 108 -27.14 14.19 -15.04
N THR A 109 -27.98 14.03 -16.06
CA THR A 109 -29.39 14.47 -16.05
C THR A 109 -30.36 13.36 -15.63
N ASP A 110 -29.91 12.10 -15.65
CA ASP A 110 -30.66 10.96 -15.12
C ASP A 110 -31.00 11.14 -13.63
N GLU A 111 -32.26 10.87 -13.27
CA GLU A 111 -32.74 11.02 -11.89
C GLU A 111 -32.00 10.11 -10.89
N GLY A 112 -31.46 8.98 -11.37
CA GLY A 112 -30.70 8.00 -10.62
C GLY A 112 -29.21 8.32 -10.48
N PHE A 113 -28.72 9.42 -11.07
CA PHE A 113 -27.28 9.74 -11.15
C PHE A 113 -26.56 9.59 -9.79
N ASN A 114 -27.16 10.04 -8.69
CA ASN A 114 -26.58 9.97 -7.34
C ASN A 114 -27.26 8.95 -6.40
N ALA A 115 -28.15 8.09 -6.92
CA ALA A 115 -28.96 7.20 -6.09
C ALA A 115 -28.10 6.26 -5.23
N TRP A 116 -27.00 5.74 -5.76
CA TRP A 116 -26.11 4.78 -5.08
C TRP A 116 -25.48 5.31 -3.78
N ARG A 117 -25.27 6.63 -3.65
CA ARG A 117 -24.69 7.28 -2.46
C ARG A 117 -25.72 8.03 -1.62
N THR A 118 -27.01 7.89 -1.96
CA THR A 118 -28.08 8.55 -1.22
C THR A 118 -28.35 7.77 0.06
N LEU A 119 -28.12 8.43 1.20
CA LEU A 119 -28.39 7.83 2.50
C LEU A 119 -29.90 7.66 2.70
N ARG A 120 -30.29 6.53 3.30
CA ARG A 120 -31.67 6.29 3.72
C ARG A 120 -32.08 7.37 4.74
N PRO A 121 -33.18 8.10 4.52
CA PRO A 121 -33.66 9.09 5.48
C PRO A 121 -34.04 8.44 6.82
N ALA A 122 -33.69 9.08 7.94
CA ALA A 122 -34.03 8.60 9.28
C ALA A 122 -35.54 8.42 9.50
N SER A 123 -36.39 9.12 8.74
CA SER A 123 -37.86 8.96 8.78
C SER A 123 -38.35 7.60 8.25
N LEU A 124 -37.50 6.87 7.51
CA LEU A 124 -37.80 5.52 7.03
C LEU A 124 -37.28 4.43 7.99
N ASP A 125 -36.56 4.81 9.04
CA ASP A 125 -36.00 3.87 10.00
C ASP A 125 -36.97 3.64 11.16
N THR A 126 -36.97 2.43 11.70
CA THR A 126 -37.68 2.14 12.93
C THR A 126 -37.10 3.02 14.06
N PRO A 127 -37.92 3.82 14.77
CA PRO A 127 -37.42 4.68 15.84
C PRO A 127 -36.65 3.88 16.89
N ARG A 128 -35.44 4.31 17.20
CA ARG A 128 -34.57 3.73 18.22
C ARG A 128 -33.69 4.78 18.87
N THR A 129 -33.22 4.49 20.07
CA THR A 129 -32.16 5.28 20.70
C THR A 129 -30.84 5.08 19.94
N ALA A 130 -30.07 6.15 19.78
CA ALA A 130 -28.74 6.08 19.19
C ALA A 130 -27.81 5.20 20.06
N GLY A 131 -27.01 4.38 19.42
CA GLY A 131 -26.03 3.51 20.06
C GLY A 131 -25.75 2.24 19.24
N PRO A 132 -24.66 1.52 19.53
CA PRO A 132 -24.34 0.25 18.87
C PRO A 132 -25.40 -0.83 19.11
N ILE A 133 -25.66 -1.64 18.10
CA ILE A 133 -26.69 -2.68 18.07
C ILE A 133 -25.99 -4.04 18.08
N ASN A 134 -26.26 -4.85 19.11
CA ASN A 134 -25.79 -6.23 19.11
C ASN A 134 -26.71 -7.10 18.25
N LEU A 135 -26.18 -7.65 17.16
CA LEU A 135 -26.90 -8.54 16.25
C LEU A 135 -26.87 -10.01 16.69
N ASN A 136 -26.13 -10.35 17.74
CA ASN A 136 -26.03 -11.71 18.24
C ASN A 136 -27.28 -12.13 18.99
N ARG A 137 -27.86 -13.27 18.58
CA ARG A 137 -28.96 -13.91 19.30
C ARG A 137 -28.51 -14.55 20.63
N TYR A 138 -27.29 -15.08 20.66
CA TYR A 138 -26.76 -15.81 21.81
C TYR A 138 -25.57 -15.06 22.41
N MET A 139 -25.50 -15.03 23.74
CA MET A 139 -24.37 -14.41 24.46
C MET A 139 -23.01 -15.06 24.13
N SER A 140 -23.04 -16.36 23.81
CA SER A 140 -21.85 -17.17 23.52
C SER A 140 -21.83 -17.68 22.08
N ALA A 141 -22.42 -16.94 21.14
CA ALA A 141 -22.41 -17.33 19.73
C ALA A 141 -20.95 -17.48 19.25
N GLY A 142 -20.63 -18.68 18.75
CA GLY A 142 -19.35 -18.91 18.09
C GLY A 142 -19.24 -18.09 16.79
N PRO A 143 -18.05 -17.93 16.21
CA PRO A 143 -17.80 -17.10 15.04
C PRO A 143 -18.48 -17.61 13.76
N LYS A 144 -18.97 -18.87 13.78
CA LYS A 144 -19.74 -19.48 12.69
C LYS A 144 -21.25 -19.31 12.87
N GLN A 145 -21.70 -18.50 13.83
CA GLN A 145 -23.09 -18.31 14.19
C GLN A 145 -23.42 -16.82 14.25
N GLY A 146 -24.68 -16.45 13.98
CA GLY A 146 -25.13 -15.06 13.98
C GLY A 146 -24.92 -14.36 12.64
N ILE A 147 -25.20 -13.06 12.62
CA ILE A 147 -24.98 -12.22 11.44
C ILE A 147 -23.49 -11.88 11.39
N PRO A 148 -22.79 -12.17 10.29
CA PRO A 148 -21.34 -11.96 10.21
C PRO A 148 -21.01 -10.47 10.15
N THR A 149 -20.46 -9.96 11.24
CA THR A 149 -19.86 -8.62 11.38
C THR A 149 -18.36 -8.76 11.65
N PHE A 150 -17.58 -7.70 11.45
CA PHE A 150 -16.16 -7.72 11.78
C PHE A 150 -15.97 -8.15 13.24
N PHE A 151 -15.25 -9.26 13.44
CA PHE A 151 -14.99 -9.85 14.76
C PHE A 151 -16.25 -10.16 15.58
N ASN A 152 -17.38 -10.38 14.91
CA ASN A 152 -18.69 -10.55 15.54
C ASN A 152 -19.01 -9.43 16.56
N LEU A 153 -18.72 -8.18 16.19
CA LEU A 153 -18.93 -6.98 17.00
C LEU A 153 -20.34 -6.40 16.81
N PRO A 154 -20.81 -5.55 17.75
CA PRO A 154 -21.99 -4.71 17.54
C PRO A 154 -21.86 -3.83 16.30
N VAL A 155 -22.99 -3.51 15.68
CA VAL A 155 -23.08 -2.63 14.51
C VAL A 155 -23.45 -1.22 14.92
N ALA A 156 -22.80 -0.21 14.35
CA ALA A 156 -23.27 1.17 14.37
C ALA A 156 -23.61 1.59 12.92
N LEU A 157 -24.65 2.39 12.73
CA LEU A 157 -25.15 2.76 11.39
C LEU A 157 -25.03 4.26 11.11
N THR A 158 -24.83 5.07 12.15
CA THR A 158 -24.81 6.53 12.04
C THR A 158 -23.75 7.15 12.96
N PRO A 159 -23.34 8.41 12.73
CA PRO A 159 -22.45 9.13 13.63
C PRO A 159 -23.03 9.31 15.04
N ALA A 160 -24.36 9.37 15.15
CA ALA A 160 -25.04 9.44 16.43
C ALA A 160 -24.81 8.16 17.25
N ASP A 161 -24.80 7.00 16.60
CA ASP A 161 -24.50 5.72 17.26
C ASP A 161 -23.06 5.67 17.78
N LEU A 162 -22.11 6.15 16.98
CA LEU A 162 -20.70 6.22 17.37
C LEU A 162 -20.51 7.09 18.62
N LYS A 163 -21.11 8.28 18.62
CA LYS A 163 -21.05 9.22 19.75
C LYS A 163 -21.74 8.66 20.99
N ALA A 164 -22.96 8.13 20.86
CA ALA A 164 -23.72 7.57 21.97
C ALA A 164 -23.01 6.35 22.59
N GLY A 165 -22.40 5.52 21.75
CA GLY A 165 -21.62 4.36 22.17
C GLY A 165 -20.23 4.68 22.72
N LYS A 166 -19.78 5.95 22.67
CA LYS A 166 -18.40 6.36 22.98
C LYS A 166 -17.39 5.45 22.28
N VAL A 167 -17.62 5.22 20.99
CA VAL A 167 -16.85 4.29 20.18
C VAL A 167 -15.41 4.79 20.06
N ASP A 168 -14.44 3.92 20.41
CA ASP A 168 -13.02 4.19 20.24
C ASP A 168 -12.59 3.90 18.78
N VAL A 169 -13.14 2.84 18.18
CA VAL A 169 -12.76 2.35 16.84
C VAL A 169 -14.00 1.91 16.06
N ALA A 170 -14.12 2.36 14.81
CA ALA A 170 -15.17 1.94 13.90
C ALA A 170 -14.55 1.27 12.67
N ILE A 171 -14.88 0.00 12.43
CA ILE A 171 -14.37 -0.78 11.31
C ILE A 171 -15.38 -0.72 10.16
N MET A 172 -14.98 -0.26 8.99
CA MET A 172 -15.83 -0.12 7.81
C MET A 172 -15.26 -0.87 6.62
N GLY A 173 -16.12 -1.54 5.85
CA GLY A 173 -15.73 -2.19 4.61
C GLY A 173 -15.88 -1.25 3.41
N ILE A 174 -14.93 -1.27 2.48
CA ILE A 174 -15.04 -0.47 1.25
C ILE A 174 -14.66 -1.34 0.06
N GLY A 175 -15.66 -1.79 -0.70
CA GLY A 175 -15.48 -2.74 -1.79
C GLY A 175 -15.18 -2.13 -3.16
N LEU A 176 -14.21 -1.22 -3.27
CA LEU A 176 -13.81 -0.60 -4.55
C LEU A 176 -12.60 -1.32 -5.14
N ASP A 177 -12.71 -1.97 -6.31
CA ASP A 177 -11.60 -2.71 -6.94
C ASP A 177 -11.38 -2.39 -8.44
N MET A 178 -11.81 -1.20 -8.86
CA MET A 178 -11.70 -0.77 -10.26
C MET A 178 -10.39 -0.07 -10.59
N GLY A 179 -9.69 0.43 -9.58
CA GLY A 179 -8.41 1.12 -9.72
C GLY A 179 -7.24 0.19 -9.99
N SER A 180 -7.34 -1.11 -9.67
CA SER A 180 -6.24 -2.07 -9.89
C SER A 180 -6.23 -2.76 -11.26
N GLY A 181 -7.36 -2.76 -11.96
CA GLY A 181 -7.55 -3.59 -13.15
C GLY A 181 -7.73 -5.09 -12.86
N TYR A 182 -7.55 -5.54 -11.61
CA TYR A 182 -7.82 -6.89 -11.15
C TYR A 182 -9.10 -6.93 -10.33
N ARG A 183 -10.01 -7.86 -10.65
CA ARG A 183 -11.26 -8.01 -9.90
C ARG A 183 -11.09 -8.97 -8.73
N GLY A 184 -11.72 -8.65 -7.62
CA GLY A 184 -11.86 -9.55 -6.47
C GLY A 184 -11.62 -8.89 -5.12
N ALA A 185 -10.81 -7.82 -5.06
CA ALA A 185 -10.54 -7.10 -3.82
C ALA A 185 -11.80 -6.45 -3.22
N ALA A 186 -12.84 -6.20 -4.04
CA ALA A 186 -14.15 -5.74 -3.57
C ALA A 186 -14.85 -6.75 -2.64
N TYR A 187 -14.47 -8.03 -2.68
CA TYR A 187 -14.97 -9.08 -1.79
C TYR A 187 -14.13 -9.26 -0.51
N GLY A 188 -12.96 -8.62 -0.44
CA GLY A 188 -12.09 -8.59 0.74
C GLY A 188 -12.81 -8.26 2.05
N PRO A 189 -13.64 -7.20 2.14
CA PRO A 189 -14.34 -6.85 3.38
C PRO A 189 -15.22 -8.00 3.89
N ARG A 190 -15.94 -8.67 2.97
CA ARG A 190 -16.79 -9.83 3.32
C ARG A 190 -15.95 -11.01 3.77
N ALA A 191 -14.87 -11.31 3.05
CA ALA A 191 -13.96 -12.40 3.41
C ALA A 191 -13.34 -12.19 4.81
N VAL A 192 -12.96 -10.97 5.17
CA VAL A 192 -12.42 -10.67 6.50
C VAL A 192 -13.49 -10.74 7.60
N ARG A 193 -14.75 -10.35 7.32
CA ARG A 193 -15.88 -10.55 8.25
C ARG A 193 -16.11 -12.04 8.56
N VAL A 194 -16.11 -12.90 7.53
CA VAL A 194 -16.40 -14.34 7.69
C VAL A 194 -15.17 -15.18 8.04
N GLY A 195 -13.96 -14.67 7.77
CA GLY A 195 -12.67 -15.34 7.99
C GLY A 195 -12.28 -15.47 9.47
N GLU A 196 -13.20 -15.16 10.39
CA GLU A 196 -12.97 -15.30 11.82
C GLU A 196 -12.92 -16.77 12.23
N VAL A 197 -11.71 -17.30 12.37
CA VAL A 197 -11.50 -18.66 12.91
C VAL A 197 -11.39 -18.64 14.45
N TYR A 198 -10.98 -17.52 15.06
CA TYR A 198 -10.47 -17.50 16.45
C TYR A 198 -11.33 -16.85 17.54
N LYS A 199 -12.54 -16.32 17.27
CA LYS A 199 -13.59 -16.32 18.34
C LYS A 199 -14.11 -17.76 18.62
N GLY A 200 -13.57 -18.75 17.90
CA GLY A 200 -14.09 -20.09 17.65
C GLY A 200 -13.92 -21.17 18.69
N GLN A 201 -13.98 -20.84 19.98
CA GLN A 201 -14.24 -21.87 21.02
C GLN A 201 -14.71 -21.32 22.36
N PHE A 202 -14.52 -20.03 22.67
CA PHE A 202 -14.76 -19.50 24.01
C PHE A 202 -15.60 -18.21 23.99
N PRO A 203 -16.55 -18.04 24.95
CA PRO A 203 -17.39 -16.84 25.07
C PRO A 203 -16.63 -15.55 25.38
N VAL A 204 -15.35 -15.66 25.75
CA VAL A 204 -14.51 -14.56 26.23
C VAL A 204 -13.49 -14.24 25.14
N THR A 205 -13.34 -12.96 24.79
CA THR A 205 -12.27 -12.50 23.89
C THR A 205 -10.92 -12.83 24.52
N PRO A 206 -10.16 -13.81 24.00
CA PRO A 206 -8.88 -14.17 24.60
C PRO A 206 -7.91 -13.00 24.45
N GLU A 207 -7.09 -12.78 25.49
CA GLU A 207 -6.01 -11.82 25.45
C GLU A 207 -5.03 -12.16 24.32
N ASN A 208 -4.42 -11.13 23.72
CA ASN A 208 -3.27 -11.34 22.86
C ASN A 208 -2.13 -11.91 23.70
N MET A 209 -1.81 -13.19 23.54
CA MET A 209 -0.85 -13.88 24.40
C MET A 209 0.51 -13.18 24.46
N HIS A 210 0.98 -12.52 23.39
CA HIS A 210 2.30 -11.89 23.40
C HIS A 210 2.40 -10.71 24.37
N VAL A 211 1.29 -10.04 24.67
CA VAL A 211 1.25 -8.78 25.43
C VAL A 211 0.23 -8.79 26.56
N MET A 212 -0.59 -9.83 26.67
CA MET A 212 -1.65 -10.00 27.66
C MET A 212 -2.61 -8.81 27.70
N VAL A 213 -3.07 -8.39 26.51
CA VAL A 213 -4.05 -7.32 26.30
C VAL A 213 -5.20 -7.85 25.45
N SER A 214 -6.43 -7.66 25.90
CA SER A 214 -7.64 -8.00 25.13
C SER A 214 -8.25 -6.72 24.53
N PRO A 215 -8.08 -6.45 23.22
CA PRO A 215 -8.50 -5.17 22.65
C PRO A 215 -10.00 -4.91 22.76
N PHE A 216 -10.85 -5.94 22.67
CA PHE A 216 -12.31 -5.78 22.78
C PHE A 216 -12.82 -5.63 24.21
N VAL A 217 -11.94 -5.75 25.22
CA VAL A 217 -12.23 -5.37 26.62
C VAL A 217 -11.83 -3.92 26.86
N GLU A 218 -10.70 -3.49 26.29
CA GLU A 218 -10.14 -2.16 26.48
C GLU A 218 -10.80 -1.08 25.59
N LEU A 219 -11.36 -1.49 24.45
CA LEU A 219 -11.89 -0.59 23.42
C LEU A 219 -13.37 -0.86 23.12
N ASN A 220 -14.14 0.20 22.96
CA ASN A 220 -15.45 0.16 22.33
C ASN A 220 -15.27 0.10 20.80
N VAL A 221 -15.37 -1.10 20.23
CA VAL A 221 -15.19 -1.33 18.79
C VAL A 221 -16.51 -1.76 18.15
N VAL A 222 -16.81 -1.21 16.98
CA VAL A 222 -18.03 -1.52 16.22
C VAL A 222 -17.72 -1.84 14.76
N ASP A 223 -18.58 -2.64 14.13
CA ASP A 223 -18.69 -2.71 12.67
C ASP A 223 -19.57 -1.55 12.21
N TYR A 224 -19.04 -0.70 11.33
CA TYR A 224 -19.73 0.46 10.75
C TYR A 224 -20.18 0.19 9.30
N ALA A 225 -20.50 -1.08 9.02
CA ALA A 225 -21.03 -1.58 7.76
C ALA A 225 -20.09 -1.29 6.57
N ASP A 226 -20.65 -1.31 5.36
CA ASP A 226 -19.92 -1.02 4.13
C ASP A 226 -20.24 0.38 3.62
N VAL A 227 -19.24 1.10 3.13
CA VAL A 227 -19.43 2.34 2.37
C VAL A 227 -19.91 2.00 0.96
N ALA A 228 -20.92 2.71 0.50
CA ALA A 228 -21.39 2.59 -0.87
C ALA A 228 -20.31 3.06 -1.85
N VAL A 229 -20.17 2.36 -2.97
CA VAL A 229 -19.26 2.73 -4.06
C VAL A 229 -20.05 2.74 -5.36
N ASP A 230 -19.63 3.55 -6.31
CA ASP A 230 -20.11 3.42 -7.68
C ASP A 230 -19.42 2.18 -8.29
N PRO A 231 -20.15 1.14 -8.70
CA PRO A 231 -19.54 -0.07 -9.24
C PRO A 231 -18.93 0.13 -10.65
N MET A 232 -19.08 1.31 -11.25
CA MET A 232 -18.63 1.64 -12.61
C MET A 232 -17.61 2.78 -12.67
N SER A 233 -17.30 3.46 -11.55
CA SER A 233 -16.29 4.52 -11.53
C SER A 233 -15.55 4.65 -10.19
N THR A 234 -14.24 4.52 -10.25
CA THR A 234 -13.31 4.83 -9.16
C THR A 234 -13.44 6.31 -8.78
N GLU A 235 -13.33 7.21 -9.76
CA GLU A 235 -13.32 8.66 -9.57
C GLU A 235 -14.57 9.16 -8.84
N ARG A 236 -15.75 8.62 -9.17
CA ARG A 236 -17.01 8.98 -8.50
C ARG A 236 -17.11 8.45 -7.08
N SER A 237 -16.42 7.35 -6.78
CA SER A 237 -16.41 6.71 -5.47
C SER A 237 -15.51 7.43 -4.48
N LEU A 238 -14.29 7.83 -4.88
CA LEU A 238 -13.25 8.33 -3.96
C LEU A 238 -13.71 9.54 -3.14
N GLU A 239 -14.42 10.50 -3.74
CA GLU A 239 -14.90 11.68 -3.02
C GLU A 239 -15.96 11.32 -1.96
N HIS A 240 -16.86 10.37 -2.27
CA HIS A 240 -17.83 9.90 -1.29
C HIS A 240 -17.17 9.13 -0.15
N ILE A 241 -16.22 8.25 -0.48
CA ILE A 241 -15.41 7.50 0.50
C ILE A 241 -14.70 8.46 1.47
N ARG A 242 -13.99 9.46 0.95
CA ARG A 242 -13.31 10.49 1.76
C ARG A 242 -14.27 11.15 2.76
N ARG A 243 -15.50 11.47 2.33
CA ARG A 243 -16.52 12.05 3.22
C ARG A 243 -16.97 11.09 4.31
N GLN A 244 -17.17 9.81 3.98
CA GLN A 244 -17.60 8.78 4.94
C GLN A 244 -16.50 8.48 5.97
N VAL A 245 -15.25 8.34 5.54
CA VAL A 245 -14.11 8.14 6.45
C VAL A 245 -13.92 9.37 7.36
N ALA A 246 -14.01 10.58 6.80
CA ALA A 246 -13.94 11.80 7.60
C ALA A 246 -15.11 11.96 8.58
N GLU A 247 -16.30 11.45 8.23
CA GLU A 247 -17.47 11.45 9.13
C GLU A 247 -17.18 10.63 10.39
N VAL A 248 -16.64 9.41 10.25
CA VAL A 248 -16.22 8.58 11.38
C VAL A 248 -15.19 9.30 12.23
N ALA A 249 -14.09 9.79 11.62
CA ALA A 249 -13.02 10.46 12.35
C ALA A 249 -13.49 11.72 13.11
N ARG A 250 -14.45 12.49 12.58
CA ARG A 250 -15.04 13.65 13.27
C ARG A 250 -15.81 13.29 14.54
N THR A 251 -16.21 12.03 14.73
CA THR A 251 -16.82 11.59 16.00
C THR A 251 -15.79 11.41 17.11
N GLY A 252 -14.50 11.35 16.78
CA GLY A 252 -13.41 10.99 17.68
C GLY A 252 -13.02 9.52 17.63
N ALA A 253 -13.80 8.66 16.96
CA ALA A 253 -13.45 7.27 16.70
C ALA A 253 -12.35 7.17 15.64
N ILE A 254 -11.49 6.16 15.76
CA ILE A 254 -10.49 5.80 14.75
C ILE A 254 -11.17 4.96 13.67
N PRO A 255 -11.23 5.39 12.40
CA PRO A 255 -11.67 4.53 11.31
C PRO A 255 -10.62 3.44 11.01
N ILE A 256 -11.09 2.21 10.93
CA ILE A 256 -10.34 1.08 10.36
C ILE A 256 -11.04 0.67 9.07
N ILE A 257 -10.39 0.85 7.93
CA ILE A 257 -10.90 0.52 6.61
C ILE A 257 -10.45 -0.89 6.23
N VAL A 258 -11.36 -1.68 5.66
CA VAL A 258 -11.05 -3.04 5.18
C VAL A 258 -11.53 -3.20 3.74
N GLY A 259 -10.61 -3.66 2.89
CA GLY A 259 -10.88 -4.14 1.54
C GLY A 259 -10.80 -3.07 0.47
N GLY A 260 -11.17 -3.48 -0.76
CA GLY A 260 -10.91 -2.70 -1.97
C GLY A 260 -9.46 -2.80 -2.41
N ASP A 261 -9.17 -2.20 -3.55
CA ASP A 261 -7.81 -2.00 -4.05
C ASP A 261 -7.16 -0.77 -3.40
N HIS A 262 -5.86 -0.57 -3.66
CA HIS A 262 -5.11 0.48 -3.00
C HIS A 262 -5.46 1.91 -3.43
N SER A 263 -6.38 2.11 -4.40
CA SER A 263 -6.87 3.46 -4.73
C SER A 263 -7.52 4.16 -3.54
N LEU A 264 -7.94 3.40 -2.52
CA LEU A 264 -8.51 3.88 -1.25
C LEU A 264 -7.56 4.66 -0.36
N MET A 265 -6.24 4.44 -0.46
CA MET A 265 -5.29 5.17 0.37
C MET A 265 -5.41 6.69 0.16
N TYR A 266 -5.70 7.12 -1.06
CA TYR A 266 -5.87 8.54 -1.36
C TYR A 266 -7.03 9.16 -0.57
N PRO A 267 -8.30 8.73 -0.71
CA PRO A 267 -9.39 9.33 0.04
C PRO A 267 -9.27 9.10 1.56
N ASP A 268 -8.70 7.99 2.01
CA ASP A 268 -8.68 7.62 3.43
C ASP A 268 -7.63 8.43 4.21
N ALA A 269 -6.40 8.53 3.70
CA ALA A 269 -5.38 9.39 4.29
C ALA A 269 -5.73 10.88 4.14
N ALA A 270 -6.33 11.28 3.01
CA ALA A 270 -6.77 12.66 2.83
C ALA A 270 -7.91 13.04 3.80
N ALA A 271 -8.83 12.12 4.11
CA ALA A 271 -9.83 12.31 5.14
C ALA A 271 -9.21 12.57 6.52
N MET A 272 -8.12 11.86 6.88
CA MET A 272 -7.41 12.11 8.13
C MET A 272 -6.78 13.51 8.14
N ALA A 273 -6.20 13.94 7.03
CA ALA A 273 -5.66 15.30 6.89
C ALA A 273 -6.76 16.37 6.98
N ASP A 274 -7.96 16.12 6.45
CA ASP A 274 -9.10 17.04 6.56
C ASP A 274 -9.57 17.24 8.00
N VAL A 275 -9.58 16.16 8.78
CA VAL A 275 -10.09 16.19 10.16
C VAL A 275 -9.04 16.67 11.15
N HIS A 276 -7.78 16.23 11.01
CA HIS A 276 -6.71 16.50 11.97
C HIS A 276 -5.80 17.66 11.56
N GLY A 277 -5.87 18.11 10.31
CA GLY A 277 -5.09 19.22 9.76
C GLY A 277 -3.93 18.75 8.89
N LYS A 278 -3.79 19.40 7.73
CA LYS A 278 -2.68 19.17 6.78
C LYS A 278 -1.33 19.37 7.47
N GLY A 279 -0.39 18.46 7.21
CA GLY A 279 0.95 18.48 7.78
C GLY A 279 1.10 17.91 9.20
N LYS A 280 -0.01 17.63 9.89
CA LYS A 280 0.01 16.95 11.21
C LYS A 280 -0.08 15.44 11.12
N VAL A 281 -0.63 14.94 10.01
CA VAL A 281 -0.78 13.52 9.73
C VAL A 281 0.44 13.04 8.93
N GLY A 282 1.02 11.94 9.38
CA GLY A 282 1.97 11.14 8.62
C GLY A 282 1.36 9.81 8.22
N VAL A 283 1.98 9.14 7.25
CA VAL A 283 1.54 7.84 6.75
C VAL A 283 2.67 6.83 6.88
N VAL A 284 2.34 5.65 7.41
CA VAL A 284 3.19 4.47 7.29
C VAL A 284 2.50 3.52 6.32
N HIS A 285 3.13 3.27 5.18
CA HIS A 285 2.60 2.52 4.04
C HIS A 285 3.39 1.22 3.90
N PHE A 286 2.72 0.10 4.10
CA PHE A 286 3.27 -1.23 3.86
C PHE A 286 2.82 -1.70 2.50
N ASP A 287 3.77 -1.98 1.61
CA ASP A 287 3.48 -2.28 0.22
C ASP A 287 4.69 -2.90 -0.48
N SER A 288 4.45 -3.78 -1.45
CA SER A 288 5.48 -4.22 -2.39
C SER A 288 5.76 -3.21 -3.51
N HIS A 289 4.79 -2.34 -3.82
CA HIS A 289 4.78 -1.32 -4.85
C HIS A 289 4.88 0.10 -4.27
N PHE A 290 5.29 1.08 -5.08
CA PHE A 290 5.49 2.44 -4.58
C PHE A 290 4.29 3.37 -4.71
N ASP A 291 3.30 2.99 -5.52
CA ASP A 291 1.98 3.64 -5.64
C ASP A 291 1.97 5.15 -5.90
N ALA A 292 3.06 5.65 -6.49
CA ALA A 292 3.22 7.03 -6.89
C ALA A 292 3.44 7.19 -8.40
N GLN A 293 2.83 6.32 -9.21
CA GLN A 293 2.91 6.39 -10.66
C GLN A 293 2.44 7.78 -11.14
N GLN A 294 3.12 8.31 -12.14
CA GLN A 294 2.86 9.61 -12.73
C GLN A 294 2.46 9.47 -14.19
N GLY A 295 1.55 10.34 -14.66
CA GLY A 295 1.26 10.49 -16.09
C GLY A 295 0.56 9.30 -16.74
N GLY A 296 -0.24 8.53 -15.98
CA GLY A 296 -1.12 7.51 -16.54
C GLY A 296 -2.36 8.11 -17.22
N GLU A 297 -2.95 7.33 -18.12
CA GLU A 297 -4.21 7.65 -18.82
C GLU A 297 -5.39 7.78 -17.85
N HIS A 298 -5.43 6.92 -16.84
CA HIS A 298 -6.32 7.03 -15.69
C HIS A 298 -5.62 7.79 -14.58
N LEU A 299 -6.30 8.81 -14.07
CA LEU A 299 -5.77 9.65 -13.00
C LEU A 299 -6.04 9.08 -11.61
N MET A 300 -6.86 8.04 -11.50
CA MET A 300 -7.16 7.34 -10.26
C MET A 300 -7.04 5.84 -10.51
N SER A 301 -5.99 5.25 -9.95
CA SER A 301 -5.72 3.81 -9.98
C SER A 301 -5.09 3.40 -8.64
N HIS A 302 -4.95 2.11 -8.41
CA HIS A 302 -4.28 1.61 -7.20
C HIS A 302 -2.78 1.97 -7.16
N GLY A 303 -2.15 2.17 -8.32
CA GLY A 303 -0.72 2.55 -8.41
C GLY A 303 -0.45 4.06 -8.34
N GLN A 304 -1.46 4.90 -8.07
CA GLN A 304 -1.33 6.37 -8.02
C GLN A 304 -1.68 7.08 -6.68
N PRO A 305 -2.20 6.44 -5.61
CA PRO A 305 -2.72 7.17 -4.45
C PRO A 305 -1.64 8.01 -3.75
N VAL A 306 -0.40 7.53 -3.66
CA VAL A 306 0.72 8.25 -3.02
C VAL A 306 1.06 9.52 -3.80
N TYR A 307 1.09 9.43 -5.14
CA TYR A 307 1.30 10.60 -5.99
C TYR A 307 0.19 11.65 -5.77
N ARG A 308 -1.07 11.22 -5.66
CA ARG A 308 -2.21 12.12 -5.43
C ARG A 308 -2.15 12.80 -4.06
N LEU A 309 -1.81 12.06 -3.01
CA LEU A 309 -1.64 12.61 -1.66
C LEU A 309 -0.62 13.75 -1.62
N PHE A 310 0.49 13.62 -2.35
CA PHE A 310 1.51 14.67 -2.42
C PHE A 310 1.15 15.79 -3.37
N LYS A 311 0.60 15.46 -4.54
CA LYS A 311 0.22 16.46 -5.54
C LYS A 311 -0.77 17.48 -4.97
N GLU A 312 -1.67 17.03 -4.09
CA GLU A 312 -2.68 17.89 -3.44
C GLU A 312 -2.28 18.37 -2.04
N GLY A 313 -1.08 17.99 -1.58
CA GLY A 313 -0.52 18.41 -0.30
C GLY A 313 -1.33 17.95 0.90
N HIS A 314 -1.92 16.75 0.87
CA HIS A 314 -2.57 16.16 2.04
C HIS A 314 -1.54 15.64 3.04
N ILE A 315 -0.48 15.02 2.53
CA ILE A 315 0.65 14.48 3.32
C ILE A 315 1.95 15.13 2.83
N TYR A 316 2.92 15.34 3.71
CA TYR A 316 4.27 15.77 3.31
C TYR A 316 5.17 14.56 3.19
N GLY A 317 6.03 14.50 2.17
CA GLY A 317 6.91 13.34 1.93
C GLY A 317 7.79 12.99 3.13
N LYS A 318 8.28 13.99 3.89
CA LYS A 318 9.03 13.76 5.14
C LYS A 318 8.26 13.02 6.24
N ASN A 319 6.92 13.04 6.18
CA ASN A 319 6.01 12.37 7.09
C ASN A 319 5.45 11.07 6.47
N PHE A 320 6.01 10.60 5.35
CA PHE A 320 5.61 9.39 4.67
C PHE A 320 6.73 8.36 4.73
N ILE A 321 6.40 7.16 5.22
CA ILE A 321 7.33 6.05 5.40
C ILE A 321 6.77 4.85 4.65
N GLN A 322 7.52 4.35 3.68
CA GLN A 322 7.14 3.17 2.89
C GLN A 322 7.99 1.96 3.26
N ILE A 323 7.38 0.79 3.40
CA ILE A 323 8.06 -0.43 3.86
C ILE A 323 7.66 -1.60 2.98
N GLY A 324 8.65 -2.32 2.43
CA GLY A 324 8.44 -3.58 1.70
C GLY A 324 8.62 -3.52 0.19
N LEU A 325 9.00 -2.35 -0.36
CA LEU A 325 9.27 -2.16 -1.79
C LEU A 325 10.19 -3.25 -2.35
N ARG A 326 9.75 -3.91 -3.42
CA ARG A 326 10.49 -4.97 -4.11
C ARG A 326 9.97 -5.17 -5.54
N GLY A 327 10.46 -6.20 -6.22
CA GLY A 327 10.10 -6.48 -7.60
C GLY A 327 10.92 -5.66 -8.61
N TYR A 328 10.37 -5.47 -9.81
CA TYR A 328 11.06 -4.86 -10.95
C TYR A 328 10.72 -3.37 -11.17
N TRP A 329 10.07 -2.73 -10.19
CA TRP A 329 9.61 -1.34 -10.22
C TRP A 329 9.54 -0.83 -8.77
N PRO A 330 9.89 0.43 -8.42
CA PRO A 330 10.26 1.58 -9.26
C PRO A 330 11.61 1.50 -10.00
N ASP A 331 11.78 2.37 -11.00
CA ASP A 331 13.07 2.65 -11.64
C ASP A 331 13.92 3.70 -10.87
N ALA A 332 15.16 3.93 -11.33
CA ALA A 332 16.08 4.89 -10.71
C ALA A 332 15.55 6.33 -10.67
N LYS A 333 14.77 6.75 -11.69
CA LYS A 333 14.15 8.07 -11.76
C LYS A 333 13.07 8.21 -10.69
N SER A 334 12.26 7.17 -10.49
CA SER A 334 11.22 7.14 -9.46
C SER A 334 11.83 7.20 -8.06
N PHE A 335 12.91 6.45 -7.79
CA PHE A 335 13.66 6.58 -6.54
C PHE A 335 14.27 7.98 -6.35
N GLN A 336 14.74 8.62 -7.41
CA GLN A 336 15.19 10.01 -7.35
C GLN A 336 14.04 10.94 -6.96
N TRP A 337 12.89 10.82 -7.62
CA TRP A 337 11.70 11.60 -7.31
C TRP A 337 11.26 11.41 -5.85
N MET A 338 11.24 10.17 -5.35
CA MET A 338 10.93 9.87 -3.94
C MET A 338 11.85 10.63 -2.99
N ARG A 339 13.16 10.66 -3.25
CA ARG A 339 14.14 11.43 -2.46
C ARG A 339 13.90 12.93 -2.54
N GLU A 340 13.58 13.45 -3.73
CA GLU A 340 13.28 14.87 -3.94
C GLU A 340 12.01 15.32 -3.22
N GLN A 341 11.00 14.43 -3.11
CA GLN A 341 9.80 14.67 -2.29
C GLN A 341 10.06 14.49 -0.79
N GLY A 342 11.18 13.89 -0.41
CA GLY A 342 11.56 13.63 0.99
C GLY A 342 10.93 12.36 1.58
N PHE A 343 10.55 11.37 0.76
CA PHE A 343 10.09 10.06 1.24
C PHE A 343 11.12 9.43 2.18
N ARG A 344 10.62 8.74 3.19
CA ARG A 344 11.37 7.68 3.86
C ARG A 344 10.90 6.34 3.29
N TYR A 345 11.82 5.47 2.91
CA TYR A 345 11.47 4.18 2.31
C TYR A 345 12.45 3.09 2.73
N HIS A 346 11.91 1.90 2.96
CA HIS A 346 12.61 0.70 3.41
C HIS A 346 12.29 -0.48 2.48
N PRO A 347 13.04 -0.63 1.38
CA PRO A 347 12.82 -1.71 0.43
C PRO A 347 13.30 -3.05 1.03
N MET A 348 12.84 -4.17 0.48
CA MET A 348 13.29 -5.50 0.95
C MET A 348 14.80 -5.70 0.76
N ALA A 349 15.42 -5.02 -0.22
CA ALA A 349 16.88 -4.98 -0.37
C ALA A 349 17.61 -4.39 0.86
N GLU A 350 16.96 -3.51 1.63
CA GLU A 350 17.52 -3.00 2.89
C GLU A 350 17.45 -4.06 3.99
N VAL A 351 16.33 -4.80 4.06
CA VAL A 351 16.16 -5.93 4.99
C VAL A 351 17.22 -7.00 4.72
N GLU A 352 17.48 -7.33 3.45
CA GLU A 352 18.54 -8.27 3.04
C GLU A 352 19.94 -7.78 3.44
N LYS A 353 20.21 -6.49 3.29
CA LYS A 353 21.51 -5.89 3.62
C LYS A 353 21.77 -5.80 5.12
N THR A 354 20.71 -5.64 5.91
CA THR A 354 20.78 -5.44 7.36
C THR A 354 20.08 -6.57 8.08
N ASP A 355 18.87 -6.34 8.57
CA ASP A 355 17.94 -7.32 9.12
C ASP A 355 16.58 -6.65 9.36
N TRP A 356 15.52 -7.44 9.48
CA TRP A 356 14.18 -6.91 9.70
C TRP A 356 14.05 -6.10 11.00
N LYS A 357 14.71 -6.54 12.08
CA LYS A 357 14.57 -5.87 13.39
C LYS A 357 15.10 -4.43 13.31
N THR A 358 16.26 -4.25 12.70
CA THR A 358 16.87 -2.94 12.47
C THR A 358 15.98 -2.03 11.61
N VAL A 359 15.37 -2.56 10.55
CA VAL A 359 14.45 -1.80 9.68
C VAL A 359 13.17 -1.43 10.44
N MET A 360 12.58 -2.36 11.19
CA MET A 360 11.40 -2.11 12.03
C MET A 360 11.67 -1.00 13.06
N ASP A 361 12.79 -1.05 13.78
CA ASP A 361 13.14 -0.04 14.80
C ASP A 361 13.31 1.35 14.19
N ARG A 362 13.87 1.40 12.97
CA ARG A 362 14.00 2.62 12.21
C ARG A 362 12.65 3.18 11.78
N ALA A 363 11.79 2.36 11.17
CA ALA A 363 10.48 2.78 10.72
C ALA A 363 9.60 3.32 11.87
N VAL A 364 9.60 2.64 13.03
CA VAL A 364 8.85 3.09 14.22
C VAL A 364 9.41 4.42 14.75
N ARG A 365 10.74 4.60 14.77
CA ARG A 365 11.36 5.88 15.15
C ARG A 365 11.00 7.00 14.19
N GLU A 366 11.05 6.74 12.89
CA GLU A 366 10.70 7.70 11.86
C GLU A 366 9.23 8.10 11.94
N ALA A 367 8.32 7.16 12.25
CA ALA A 367 6.90 7.45 12.47
C ALA A 367 6.64 8.34 13.69
N ARG A 368 7.62 8.49 14.58
CA ARG A 368 7.58 9.39 15.74
C ARG A 368 8.31 10.71 15.51
N ASP A 369 8.97 10.85 14.36
CA ASP A 369 9.80 12.01 14.02
C ASP A 369 9.09 12.89 12.98
N GLY A 370 8.32 13.85 13.47
CA GLY A 370 7.64 14.86 12.65
C GLY A 370 6.12 14.90 12.85
N PRO A 371 5.37 13.87 12.40
CA PRO A 371 3.90 13.89 12.46
C PRO A 371 3.37 13.74 13.90
N GLU A 372 2.29 14.46 14.22
CA GLU A 372 1.58 14.33 15.50
C GLU A 372 0.66 13.10 15.51
N LYS A 373 0.18 12.71 14.33
CA LYS A 373 -0.82 11.66 14.09
C LYS A 373 -0.35 10.74 12.98
N ILE A 374 -0.64 9.44 13.09
CA ILE A 374 -0.26 8.44 12.09
C ILE A 374 -1.51 7.80 11.48
N PHE A 375 -1.56 7.78 10.16
CA PHE A 375 -2.40 6.87 9.39
C PHE A 375 -1.54 5.69 8.94
N ILE A 376 -2.04 4.46 9.11
CA ILE A 376 -1.32 3.27 8.64
C ILE A 376 -2.08 2.69 7.46
N SER A 377 -1.38 2.55 6.35
CA SER A 377 -1.88 1.92 5.15
C SER A 377 -1.19 0.58 4.96
N PHE A 378 -1.95 -0.51 5.02
CA PHE A 378 -1.41 -1.86 4.91
C PHE A 378 -1.93 -2.54 3.64
N ASP A 379 -1.13 -2.49 2.57
CA ASP A 379 -1.32 -3.41 1.45
C ASP A 379 -0.94 -4.81 1.89
N VAL A 380 -1.82 -5.78 1.66
CA VAL A 380 -1.51 -7.17 1.99
C VAL A 380 -0.45 -7.79 1.08
N ASP A 381 -0.24 -7.24 -0.11
CA ASP A 381 0.80 -7.70 -1.04
C ASP A 381 2.22 -7.42 -0.54
N VAL A 382 2.38 -6.62 0.53
CA VAL A 382 3.67 -6.49 1.24
C VAL A 382 4.14 -7.84 1.80
N LEU A 383 3.20 -8.74 2.10
CA LEU A 383 3.47 -10.07 2.62
C LEU A 383 3.93 -10.99 1.50
N ASP A 384 4.78 -11.95 1.84
CA ASP A 384 5.16 -12.98 0.88
C ASP A 384 3.92 -13.79 0.40
N PRO A 385 3.80 -14.13 -0.89
CA PRO A 385 2.68 -14.91 -1.42
C PRO A 385 2.48 -16.28 -0.74
N ALA A 386 3.50 -16.81 -0.06
CA ALA A 386 3.36 -17.99 0.80
C ALA A 386 2.37 -17.77 1.98
N PHE A 387 2.20 -16.52 2.41
CA PHE A 387 1.27 -16.12 3.47
C PHE A 387 0.08 -15.31 2.94
N MET A 388 0.22 -14.62 1.80
CA MET A 388 -0.85 -13.83 1.20
C MET A 388 -1.01 -14.16 -0.30
N PRO A 389 -1.50 -15.37 -0.64
CA PRO A 389 -1.75 -15.72 -2.04
C PRO A 389 -2.94 -14.93 -2.64
N GLY A 390 -3.88 -14.49 -1.81
CA GLY A 390 -5.09 -13.76 -2.19
C GLY A 390 -4.87 -12.26 -2.34
N THR A 391 -4.12 -11.83 -3.35
CA THR A 391 -3.95 -10.41 -3.74
C THR A 391 -3.87 -10.25 -5.27
N GLY A 392 -4.11 -9.05 -5.79
CA GLY A 392 -4.06 -8.75 -7.23
C GLY A 392 -2.64 -8.79 -7.83
N THR A 393 -1.67 -8.24 -7.10
CA THR A 393 -0.29 -8.03 -7.55
C THR A 393 0.73 -8.70 -6.62
N PRO A 394 0.78 -10.04 -6.55
CA PRO A 394 1.68 -10.72 -5.62
C PRO A 394 3.15 -10.61 -6.03
N GLU A 395 4.02 -10.19 -5.11
CA GLU A 395 5.47 -10.10 -5.31
C GLU A 395 6.24 -11.04 -4.35
N PRO A 396 7.05 -12.01 -4.81
CA PRO A 396 7.82 -12.90 -3.92
C PRO A 396 8.90 -12.18 -3.09
N GLY A 397 9.31 -12.79 -1.97
CA GLY A 397 10.37 -12.24 -1.11
C GLY A 397 9.87 -11.13 -0.18
N GLY A 398 8.60 -11.21 0.22
CA GLY A 398 7.94 -10.22 1.08
C GLY A 398 8.11 -10.49 2.57
N LEU A 399 7.36 -9.74 3.37
CA LEU A 399 7.34 -9.93 4.81
C LEU A 399 6.63 -11.24 5.18
N THR A 400 7.14 -11.91 6.20
CA THR A 400 6.44 -13.01 6.86
C THR A 400 5.44 -12.47 7.88
N MET A 401 4.45 -13.29 8.26
CA MET A 401 3.53 -12.93 9.35
C MET A 401 4.26 -12.70 10.69
N ARG A 402 5.42 -13.32 10.92
CA ARG A 402 6.22 -13.10 12.13
C ARG A 402 6.84 -11.69 12.17
N GLU A 403 6.95 -11.04 11.03
CA GLU A 403 7.54 -9.71 10.88
C GLU A 403 6.45 -8.63 10.86
N ALA A 404 5.35 -8.88 10.13
CA ALA A 404 4.24 -7.94 10.01
C ALA A 404 3.44 -7.74 11.31
N LEU A 405 3.17 -8.82 12.07
CA LEU A 405 2.36 -8.74 13.29
C LEU A 405 3.00 -7.83 14.37
N PRO A 406 4.29 -7.99 14.73
CA PRO A 406 4.91 -7.12 15.73
C PRO A 406 5.04 -5.66 15.30
N ILE A 407 5.33 -5.37 14.02
CA ILE A 407 5.49 -3.97 13.58
C ILE A 407 4.16 -3.22 13.60
N VAL A 408 3.06 -3.83 13.15
CA VAL A 408 1.73 -3.21 13.21
C VAL A 408 1.33 -2.94 14.66
N ARG A 409 1.55 -3.91 15.56
CA ARG A 409 1.30 -3.73 17.00
C ARG A 409 2.12 -2.58 17.58
N ARG A 410 3.42 -2.52 17.26
CA ARG A 410 4.33 -1.47 17.76
C ARG A 410 3.94 -0.09 17.24
N LEU A 411 3.68 0.07 15.95
CA LEU A 411 3.25 1.36 15.40
C LEU A 411 1.98 1.85 16.11
N CYS A 412 1.00 0.97 16.32
CA CYS A 412 -0.25 1.32 17.00
C CYS A 412 -0.07 1.63 18.49
N ALA A 413 0.87 0.95 19.18
CA ALA A 413 1.16 1.22 20.59
C ALA A 413 2.00 2.49 20.78
N GLU A 414 3.06 2.64 20.00
CA GLU A 414 4.09 3.66 20.19
C GLU A 414 3.75 5.00 19.53
N THR A 415 2.83 5.03 18.55
CA THR A 415 2.41 6.26 17.85
C THR A 415 0.95 6.62 18.10
N ASN A 416 0.54 7.84 17.72
CA ASN A 416 -0.84 8.32 17.85
C ASN A 416 -1.62 7.99 16.57
N VAL A 417 -2.04 6.74 16.43
CA VAL A 417 -2.79 6.28 15.25
C VAL A 417 -4.17 6.95 15.22
N VAL A 418 -4.52 7.52 14.07
CA VAL A 418 -5.82 8.17 13.81
C VAL A 418 -6.64 7.48 12.74
N GLY A 419 -6.05 6.55 11.99
CA GLY A 419 -6.76 5.68 11.07
C GLY A 419 -5.86 4.55 10.62
N PHE A 420 -6.47 3.49 10.13
CA PHE A 420 -5.79 2.32 9.61
C PHE A 420 -6.58 1.80 8.40
N GLU A 421 -5.91 1.32 7.37
CA GLU A 421 -6.56 0.56 6.30
C GLU A 421 -5.81 -0.74 6.02
N LEU A 422 -6.56 -1.75 5.59
CA LEU A 422 -6.04 -2.98 5.01
C LEU A 422 -6.73 -3.25 3.68
N VAL A 423 -5.97 -3.21 2.59
CA VAL A 423 -6.48 -3.27 1.20
C VAL A 423 -5.96 -4.51 0.47
N GLU A 424 -6.34 -4.66 -0.81
CA GLU A 424 -5.90 -5.69 -1.76
C GLU A 424 -6.17 -7.15 -1.36
N THR A 425 -6.93 -7.40 -0.30
CA THR A 425 -7.36 -8.77 0.05
C THR A 425 -8.33 -9.29 -0.99
N ASN A 426 -7.87 -10.22 -1.82
CA ASN A 426 -8.63 -10.83 -2.90
C ASN A 426 -8.95 -12.31 -2.58
N PRO A 427 -10.15 -12.61 -2.04
CA PRO A 427 -10.53 -13.99 -1.73
C PRO A 427 -10.77 -14.86 -2.97
N LEU A 428 -10.92 -14.27 -4.17
CA LEU A 428 -11.18 -15.06 -5.39
C LEU A 428 -9.95 -15.82 -5.89
N VAL A 429 -8.76 -15.37 -5.49
CA VAL A 429 -7.48 -16.01 -5.82
C VAL A 429 -6.79 -16.61 -4.59
N ASP A 430 -7.47 -16.63 -3.44
CA ASP A 430 -7.03 -17.37 -2.26
C ASP A 430 -7.48 -18.84 -2.39
N PRO A 431 -6.56 -19.82 -2.51
CA PRO A 431 -6.93 -21.23 -2.60
C PRO A 431 -7.61 -21.78 -1.34
N GLY A 432 -7.51 -21.07 -0.22
CA GLY A 432 -8.09 -21.47 1.06
C GLY A 432 -8.70 -20.29 1.81
N TYR A 433 -8.31 -20.14 3.07
CA TYR A 433 -8.72 -19.04 3.93
C TYR A 433 -7.51 -18.28 4.50
N THR A 434 -6.32 -18.55 3.98
CA THR A 434 -5.05 -18.06 4.52
C THR A 434 -4.98 -16.55 4.46
N SER A 435 -5.42 -15.97 3.34
CA SER A 435 -5.36 -14.52 3.10
C SER A 435 -6.33 -13.80 4.03
N ALA A 436 -7.58 -14.27 4.09
CA ALA A 436 -8.58 -13.73 5.02
C ALA A 436 -8.16 -13.86 6.49
N LEU A 437 -7.56 -14.99 6.88
CA LEU A 437 -7.03 -15.22 8.23
C LEU A 437 -5.91 -14.22 8.57
N ASN A 438 -4.95 -14.05 7.67
CA ASN A 438 -3.80 -13.19 7.89
C ASN A 438 -4.20 -11.71 7.90
N ALA A 439 -5.08 -11.28 6.99
CA ALA A 439 -5.69 -9.95 7.01
C ALA A 439 -6.43 -9.68 8.33
N ASN A 440 -7.27 -10.62 8.78
CA ASN A 440 -7.96 -10.54 10.07
C ASN A 440 -6.96 -10.38 11.23
N ARG A 441 -5.85 -11.12 11.22
CA ARG A 441 -4.85 -11.07 12.28
C ARG A 441 -4.07 -9.75 12.31
N ILE A 442 -3.78 -9.15 11.16
CA ILE A 442 -3.15 -7.83 11.08
C ILE A 442 -4.03 -6.76 11.73
N ILE A 443 -5.34 -6.74 11.40
CA ILE A 443 -6.29 -5.81 12.02
C ILE A 443 -6.37 -6.03 13.55
N ARG A 444 -6.32 -7.28 14.03
CA ARG A 444 -6.28 -7.57 15.48
C ARG A 444 -5.01 -7.04 16.15
N GLU A 445 -3.85 -7.08 15.51
CA GLU A 445 -2.63 -6.49 16.08
C GLU A 445 -2.69 -4.96 16.09
N CYS A 446 -3.32 -4.34 15.09
CA CYS A 446 -3.62 -2.90 15.12
C CYS A 446 -4.47 -2.54 16.35
N LEU A 447 -5.61 -3.21 16.51
CA LEU A 447 -6.50 -3.04 17.67
C LEU A 447 -5.78 -3.30 19.00
N THR A 448 -4.93 -4.35 19.06
CA THR A 448 -4.13 -4.68 20.23
C THR A 448 -3.16 -3.54 20.57
N GLY A 449 -2.47 -2.97 19.58
CA GLY A 449 -1.56 -1.84 19.80
C GLY A 449 -2.29 -0.58 20.26
N ILE A 450 -3.46 -0.27 19.69
CA ILE A 450 -4.31 0.85 20.17
C ILE A 450 -4.70 0.64 21.65
N ALA A 451 -5.11 -0.58 22.00
CA ALA A 451 -5.45 -0.95 23.38
C ALA A 451 -4.23 -0.87 24.33
N MET A 452 -3.06 -1.33 23.88
CA MET A 452 -1.80 -1.19 24.62
C MET A 452 -1.49 0.28 24.90
N ARG A 453 -1.62 1.16 23.90
CA ARG A 453 -1.43 2.60 24.07
C ARG A 453 -2.40 3.19 25.11
N LYS A 454 -3.67 2.82 25.06
CA LYS A 454 -4.70 3.25 26.03
C LYS A 454 -4.34 2.84 27.46
N ARG A 455 -3.69 1.67 27.63
CA ARG A 455 -3.15 1.20 28.92
C ARG A 455 -1.78 1.78 29.31
N GLY A 456 -1.14 2.58 28.45
CA GLY A 456 0.20 3.10 28.67
C GLY A 456 1.34 2.10 28.39
N LEU A 457 1.05 0.97 27.73
CA LEU A 457 2.04 -0.04 27.35
C LEU A 457 2.73 0.34 26.02
N THR A 458 3.47 1.44 26.04
CA THR A 458 4.15 2.01 24.85
C THR A 458 5.66 1.75 24.86
N GLY A 459 6.12 0.80 25.68
CA GLY A 459 7.52 0.43 25.76
C GLY A 459 8.00 -0.20 24.46
N GLU A 460 9.23 0.11 24.06
CA GLU A 460 9.85 -0.48 22.88
C GLU A 460 9.89 -2.00 23.03
N HIS A 461 9.45 -2.72 21.98
CA HIS A 461 9.40 -4.18 21.96
C HIS A 461 8.64 -4.84 23.12
N TYR A 462 7.64 -4.17 23.70
CA TYR A 462 6.89 -4.74 24.82
C TYR A 462 6.35 -6.14 24.51
N LEU A 463 6.70 -7.09 25.38
CA LEU A 463 6.14 -8.43 25.49
C LEU A 463 5.78 -8.67 26.95
N SER A 464 4.71 -9.42 27.19
CA SER A 464 4.30 -9.72 28.56
C SER A 464 5.29 -10.68 29.20
N PRO A 465 5.82 -10.35 30.41
CA PRO A 465 6.62 -11.27 31.21
C PRO A 465 5.92 -12.61 31.47
N LEU A 466 4.58 -12.67 31.46
CA LEU A 466 3.87 -13.95 31.64
C LEU A 466 4.11 -14.94 30.49
N THR A 467 4.50 -14.43 29.32
CA THR A 467 4.69 -15.22 28.10
C THR A 467 6.13 -15.25 27.60
N THR A 468 7.02 -14.59 28.34
CA THR A 468 8.47 -14.64 28.14
C THR A 468 9.12 -15.17 29.41
N ASP A 469 10.13 -16.03 29.30
CA ASP A 469 10.89 -16.51 30.47
C ASP A 469 10.03 -17.16 31.59
N HIS A 470 8.87 -17.72 31.24
CA HIS A 470 7.90 -18.33 32.17
C HIS A 470 7.38 -17.40 33.29
N GLY A 471 7.46 -16.08 33.14
CA GLY A 471 7.13 -15.15 34.24
C GLY A 471 8.13 -15.18 35.39
N LEU A 472 9.30 -15.79 35.17
CA LEU A 472 10.38 -15.89 36.14
C LEU A 472 11.47 -14.85 35.82
N PRO A 473 12.41 -14.59 36.76
CA PRO A 473 13.59 -13.77 36.47
C PRO A 473 14.33 -14.27 35.22
N PRO A 474 15.04 -13.39 34.49
CA PRO A 474 15.64 -13.73 33.19
C PRO A 474 16.43 -15.03 33.25
N TYR A 475 16.24 -15.91 32.27
CA TYR A 475 17.09 -17.09 32.12
C TYR A 475 18.57 -16.66 32.16
N PRO A 476 19.45 -17.36 32.89
CA PRO A 476 20.87 -17.09 32.80
C PRO A 476 21.29 -17.28 31.33
N VAL A 477 21.60 -16.17 30.67
CA VAL A 477 22.13 -16.20 29.30
C VAL A 477 23.39 -17.07 29.36
N ARG A 478 23.38 -18.23 28.69
CA ARG A 478 24.62 -18.98 28.46
C ARG A 478 25.58 -18.00 27.78
N LYS A 479 26.63 -17.57 28.49
CA LYS A 479 27.75 -16.88 27.86
C LYS A 479 28.18 -17.74 26.67
N PRO A 480 28.43 -17.14 25.49
CA PRO A 480 29.02 -17.87 24.38
C PRO A 480 30.24 -18.63 24.91
N ALA A 481 30.35 -19.92 24.59
CA ALA A 481 31.58 -20.64 24.85
C ALA A 481 32.69 -19.88 24.12
N THR A 482 33.66 -19.39 24.90
CA THR A 482 34.82 -18.60 24.45
C THR A 482 35.66 -19.32 23.43
#